data_AF-A0AAJ6A4L0-F1
#
_entry.id   AF-A0AAJ6A4L0-F1
#
_cell.length_a   1.000
_cell.length_b   1.000
_cell.length_c   1.000
_cell.angle_alpha   90.00
_cell.angle_beta   90.00
_cell.angle_gamma   90.00
#
_symmetry.space_group_name_H-M   'P 1'
#
loop_
_entity.id
_entity.type
_entity.pdbx_description
1 polymer ?
#
loop_
_entity_poly.entity_id
_entity_poly.type
_entity_poly.pdbx_seq_one_letter_code
_entity_poly.pdbx_strand_id
1 'polypeptide(L)'
;MNTNALHNVLNILITLSALLVAVLLATGCTQLGDGTLECSRSFIGPSYTAYVIAGLGALKIVVNVTRDGLSGLIKPQPPVGE
;
A
#
# COMPACT_ATOMS: atom_id res chain seq x y z
N MET A 1 -11.17 3.24 22.41
CA MET A 1 -11.26 3.55 20.96
C MET A 1 -12.36 2.68 20.37
N ASN A 2 -13.21 3.20 19.48
CA ASN A 2 -14.28 2.41 18.88
C ASN A 2 -13.69 1.45 17.84
N THR A 3 -13.55 0.18 18.19
CA THR A 3 -12.98 -0.87 17.33
C THR A 3 -13.71 -0.98 15.98
N ASN A 4 -15.03 -0.76 15.94
CA ASN A 4 -15.81 -0.80 14.70
C ASN A 4 -15.45 0.38 13.78
N ALA A 5 -15.27 1.57 14.35
CA ALA A 5 -14.84 2.74 13.59
C ALA A 5 -13.42 2.54 13.03
N LEU A 6 -12.50 1.99 13.85
CA LEU A 6 -11.15 1.66 13.39
C LEU A 6 -11.16 0.63 12.26
N HIS A 7 -11.96 -0.42 12.39
CA HIS A 7 -12.07 -1.46 11.36
C HIS A 7 -12.60 -0.90 10.03
N ASN A 8 -13.64 -0.06 10.08
CA ASN A 8 -14.19 0.57 8.88
C ASN A 8 -13.19 1.50 8.20
N VAL A 9 -12.45 2.30 8.97
CA VAL A 9 -11.38 3.15 8.43
C VAL A 9 -10.31 2.30 7.76
N LEU A 10 -9.87 1.21 8.42
CA LEU A 10 -8.85 0.33 7.87
C LEU A 10 -9.29 -0.31 6.56
N ASN A 11 -10.55 -0.78 6.47
CA ASN A 11 -11.10 -1.32 5.24
C ASN A 11 -11.12 -0.29 4.11
N ILE A 12 -11.56 0.95 4.37
CA ILE A 12 -11.55 2.02 3.38
C ILE A 12 -10.12 2.28 2.87
N LEU A 13 -9.14 2.40 3.77
CA LEU A 13 -7.75 2.67 3.40
C LEU A 13 -7.15 1.53 2.55
N ILE A 14 -7.44 0.28 2.90
CA ILE A 14 -6.99 -0.90 2.14
C ILE A 14 -7.63 -0.90 0.75
N THR A 15 -8.94 -0.67 0.65
CA THR A 15 -9.64 -0.63 -0.65
C THR A 15 -9.11 0.48 -1.55
N LEU A 16 -8.89 1.69 -1.03
CA LEU A 16 -8.34 2.81 -1.80
C LEU A 16 -6.92 2.53 -2.27
N SER A 17 -6.09 1.94 -1.40
CA SER A 17 -4.71 1.58 -1.76
C SER A 17 -4.68 0.52 -2.87
N ALA A 18 -5.54 -0.50 -2.77
CA ALA A 18 -5.66 -1.55 -3.78
C ALA A 18 -6.14 -0.99 -5.13
N LEU A 19 -7.11 -0.07 -5.12
CA LEU A 19 -7.57 0.60 -6.33
C LEU A 19 -6.45 1.39 -7.00
N LEU A 20 -5.65 2.13 -6.22
CA LEU A 20 -4.55 2.93 -6.76
C LEU A 20 -3.46 2.06 -7.39
N VAL A 21 -3.12 0.93 -6.76
CA VAL A 21 -2.20 -0.06 -7.33
C VAL A 21 -2.76 -0.65 -8.62
N ALA A 22 -4.06 -0.97 -8.67
CA ALA A 22 -4.70 -1.47 -9.89
C ALA A 22 -4.62 -0.46 -11.06
N VAL A 23 -4.81 0.83 -10.77
CA VAL A 23 -4.64 1.90 -11.78
C VAL A 23 -3.19 1.95 -12.26
N LEU A 24 -2.21 1.92 -11.37
CA LEU A 24 -0.79 1.91 -11.74
C LEU A 24 -0.43 0.71 -12.63
N LEU A 25 -0.89 -0.49 -12.28
CA LEU A 25 -0.72 -1.70 -13.08
C LEU A 25 -1.36 -1.55 -14.48
N ALA A 26 -2.60 -1.07 -14.55
CA ALA A 26 -3.29 -0.81 -15.81
C ALA A 26 -2.56 0.22 -16.69
N THR A 27 -1.79 1.12 -16.07
CA THR A 27 -1.02 2.15 -16.77
C THR A 27 0.40 1.73 -17.17
N GLY A 28 0.78 0.46 -16.93
CA GLY A 28 2.04 -0.11 -17.38
C GLY A 28 3.10 -0.33 -16.29
N CYS A 29 2.74 -0.19 -15.01
CA CYS A 29 3.57 -0.69 -13.92
C CYS A 29 3.47 -2.22 -13.79
N THR A 30 4.49 -2.85 -13.24
CA THR A 30 4.48 -4.28 -12.86
C THR A 30 4.83 -4.43 -11.39
N GLN A 31 4.19 -5.38 -10.71
CA GLN A 31 4.53 -5.73 -9.33
C GLN A 31 5.55 -6.86 -9.31
N LEU A 32 6.67 -6.67 -8.61
CA LEU A 32 7.69 -7.69 -8.41
C LEU A 32 7.30 -8.62 -7.24
N GLY A 33 7.98 -9.76 -7.14
CA GLY A 33 7.72 -10.77 -6.10
C GLY A 33 7.98 -10.29 -4.66
N ASP A 34 8.68 -9.18 -4.47
CA ASP A 34 8.89 -8.51 -3.19
C ASP A 34 7.84 -7.43 -2.88
N GLY A 35 6.86 -7.25 -3.76
CA GLY A 35 5.80 -6.25 -3.65
C GLY A 35 6.20 -4.84 -4.11
N THR A 36 7.40 -4.65 -4.66
CA THR A 36 7.80 -3.37 -5.28
C THR A 36 7.09 -3.17 -6.61
N LEU A 37 6.82 -1.91 -6.99
CA LEU A 37 6.28 -1.55 -8.30
C LEU A 37 7.39 -1.02 -9.20
N GLU A 38 7.58 -1.65 -10.36
CA GLU A 38 8.46 -1.19 -11.45
C GLU A 38 7.59 -0.48 -12.48
N CYS A 39 7.87 0.79 -12.74
CA CYS A 39 7.02 1.66 -13.57
C CYS A 39 7.77 2.39 -14.68
N SER A 40 9.02 2.01 -15.00
CA SER A 40 9.84 2.65 -16.03
C SER A 40 9.26 2.51 -17.44
N ARG A 41 8.33 1.56 -17.62
CA ARG A 41 7.58 1.34 -18.87
C ARG A 41 6.14 1.88 -18.82
N SER A 42 5.73 2.53 -17.74
CA SER A 42 4.42 3.18 -17.68
C SER A 42 4.36 4.37 -18.64
N PHE A 43 3.18 4.61 -19.23
CA PHE A 43 2.93 5.83 -19.99
C PHE A 43 2.69 7.06 -19.10
N ILE A 44 2.58 6.85 -17.78
CA ILE A 44 2.52 7.93 -16.78
C ILE A 44 3.95 8.41 -16.48
N GLY A 45 4.12 9.74 -16.40
CA GLY A 45 5.41 10.36 -16.13
C GLY A 45 6.07 9.84 -14.84
N PRO A 46 7.40 9.56 -14.85
CA PRO A 46 8.09 8.94 -13.72
C PRO A 46 7.99 9.74 -12.41
N SER A 47 7.96 11.07 -12.49
CA SER A 47 7.83 11.95 -11.32
C SER A 47 6.47 11.79 -10.63
N TYR A 48 5.38 11.74 -11.39
CA TYR A 48 4.04 11.52 -10.85
C TYR A 48 3.94 10.14 -10.20
N THR A 49 4.43 9.11 -10.89
CA THR A 49 4.44 7.75 -10.35
C THR A 49 5.25 7.63 -9.06
N ALA A 50 6.39 8.32 -8.97
CA ALA A 50 7.20 8.36 -7.75
C ALA A 50 6.43 8.96 -6.57
N TYR A 51 5.71 10.07 -6.77
CA TYR A 51 4.88 10.67 -5.71
C TYR A 51 3.74 9.74 -5.27
N VAL A 52 3.10 9.03 -6.21
CA VAL A 52 2.03 8.08 -5.89
C VAL A 52 2.58 6.89 -5.09
N ILE A 53 3.71 6.30 -5.51
CA ILE A 53 4.34 5.18 -4.79
C ILE A 53 4.78 5.61 -3.39
N ALA A 54 5.41 6.79 -3.27
CA ALA A 54 5.80 7.33 -1.96
C ALA A 54 4.58 7.56 -1.06
N GLY A 55 3.49 8.10 -1.60
CA GLY A 55 2.23 8.27 -0.89
C GLY A 55 1.62 6.95 -0.42
N LEU A 56 1.61 5.92 -1.27
CA LEU A 56 1.16 4.57 -0.91
C LEU A 56 2.03 3.95 0.19
N GLY A 57 3.35 4.14 0.12
CA GLY A 57 4.27 3.69 1.16
C GLY A 57 4.00 4.34 2.51
N ALA A 58 3.82 5.66 2.53
CA ALA A 58 3.45 6.39 3.74
C ALA A 58 2.08 5.95 4.29
N LEU A 59 1.09 5.77 3.41
CA LEU A 59 -0.24 5.30 3.80
C LEU A 59 -0.19 3.91 4.42
N LYS A 60 0.62 3.01 3.87
CA LYS A 60 0.85 1.67 4.44
C LYS A 60 1.40 1.73 5.85
N ILE A 61 2.33 2.65 6.14
CA ILE A 61 2.85 2.85 7.50
C ILE A 61 1.72 3.26 8.44
N VAL A 62 0.87 4.21 8.03
CA VAL A 62 -0.30 4.64 8.83
C VAL A 62 -1.25 3.46 9.09
N VAL A 63 -1.56 2.67 8.06
CA VAL A 63 -2.39 1.46 8.18
C VAL A 63 -1.77 0.46 9.16
N ASN A 64 -0.48 0.17 9.03
CA ASN A 64 0.20 -0.78 9.92
C ASN A 64 0.21 -0.27 11.37
N VAL A 65 0.52 1.00 11.62
CA VAL A 65 0.52 1.57 12.98
C VAL A 65 -0.87 1.60 13.58
N THR A 66 -1.90 1.89 12.80
CA THR A 66 -3.29 1.89 13.30
C THR A 66 -3.82 0.49 13.56
N ARG A 67 -3.42 -0.53 12.78
CA ARG A 67 -3.82 -1.93 12.96
C ARG A 67 -3.06 -2.61 14.10
N ASP A 68 -1.74 -2.48 14.10
CA ASP A 68 -0.83 -3.30 14.91
C ASP A 68 -0.15 -2.51 16.04
N GLY A 69 -0.34 -1.18 16.08
CA GLY A 69 0.42 -0.29 16.93
C GLY A 69 1.84 -0.03 16.41
N LEU A 70 2.60 0.82 17.12
CA LEU A 70 3.96 1.20 16.70
C LEU A 70 4.92 0.01 16.67
N SER A 71 4.70 -1.00 17.53
CA SER A 71 5.48 -2.25 17.54
C SER A 71 5.26 -3.12 16.30
N GLY A 72 4.17 -2.92 15.56
CA GLY A 72 3.91 -3.60 14.29
C GLY A 72 4.91 -3.26 13.17
N LEU A 73 5.65 -2.15 13.30
CA LEU A 73 6.69 -1.76 12.33
C LEU A 73 7.97 -2.60 12.43
N ILE A 74 8.24 -3.18 13.60
CA ILE A 74 9.45 -3.95 13.88
C ILE A 74 9.18 -5.44 14.07
N LYS A 75 7.90 -5.84 14.09
CA LYS A 75 7.52 -7.24 14.24
C LYS A 75 7.72 -7.97 12.90
N PRO A 76 8.34 -9.17 12.88
CA PRO A 76 8.35 -10.01 11.71
C PRO A 76 6.92 -10.23 11.23
N GLN A 77 6.64 -9.87 9.97
CA GLN A 77 5.33 -10.14 9.38
C GLN A 77 5.20 -11.66 9.21
N PRO A 78 4.08 -12.27 9.62
CA PRO A 78 3.87 -13.69 9.37
C PRO A 78 4.00 -13.96 7.86
N PRO A 79 4.57 -15.11 7.45
CA PRO A 79 4.69 -15.45 6.04
C PRO A 79 3.31 -15.34 5.38
N VAL A 80 3.24 -14.66 4.24
CA VAL A 80 2.08 -14.77 3.36
C VAL A 80 2.13 -16.16 2.72
N GLY A 81 1.59 -17.14 3.45
CA GLY A 81 1.32 -18.49 2.95
C GLY A 81 -0.05 -18.56 2.29
N GLU A 82 -0.17 -19.52 1.37
CA GLU A 82 -1.36 -19.84 0.56
C GLU A 82 -2.60 -20.23 1.38
#